data_AF-A0A7W8E8U3-F1
#
_entry.id   AF-A0A7W8E8U3-F1
#
_cell.length_a   1.000
_cell.length_b   1.000
_cell.length_c   1.000
_cell.angle_alpha   90.00
_cell.angle_beta   90.00
_cell.angle_gamma   90.00
#
_symmetry.space_group_name_H-M   'P 1'
#
loop_
_entity.id
_entity.type
_entity.pdbx_description
1 polymer ?
#
loop_
_entity_poly.entity_id
_entity_poly.type
_entity_poly.pdbx_seq_one_letter_code
_entity_poly.pdbx_strand_id
1 'polypeptide(L)'
;MEEPTISQRLGRGRIRSSRSRSLGTKITLNEEREIVIAAEREGKSASEWARDVLLREARSTRADALFTEIVATRMLLNLVLKPLATGTVMKPEEFTGVLSTVRTTKRQAATDVMEQYATAEQKER
;
A
#
# COMPACT_ATOMS: atom_id res chain seq x y z
N MET A 1 -31.79 -44.99 -20.60
CA MET A 1 -31.32 -43.95 -19.67
C MET A 1 -29.86 -44.24 -19.40
N GLU A 2 -28.96 -43.55 -20.07
CA GLU A 2 -27.53 -43.66 -19.78
C GLU A 2 -27.19 -42.77 -18.59
N GLU A 3 -26.55 -43.34 -17.57
CA GLU A 3 -26.08 -42.57 -16.42
C GLU A 3 -24.90 -41.67 -16.83
N PRO A 4 -24.89 -40.39 -16.41
CA PRO A 4 -23.80 -39.49 -16.74
C PRO A 4 -22.51 -39.90 -16.04
N THR A 5 -21.41 -39.92 -16.78
CA THR A 5 -20.08 -40.34 -16.31
C THR A 5 -19.55 -39.42 -15.22
N ILE A 6 -18.72 -39.94 -14.30
CA ILE A 6 -18.13 -39.20 -13.16
C ILE A 6 -17.49 -37.86 -13.59
N SER A 7 -16.86 -37.82 -14.76
CA SER A 7 -16.25 -36.60 -15.33
C SER A 7 -17.26 -35.47 -15.60
N GLN A 8 -18.52 -35.79 -15.92
CA GLN A 8 -19.58 -34.80 -16.14
C GLN A 8 -20.10 -34.20 -14.83
N ARG A 9 -19.93 -34.90 -13.70
CA ARG A 9 -20.31 -34.40 -12.35
C ARG A 9 -19.30 -33.37 -11.80
N LEU A 10 -18.09 -33.32 -12.34
CA LEU A 10 -17.03 -32.40 -11.93
C LEU A 10 -17.09 -31.01 -12.63
N GLY A 11 -18.03 -30.82 -13.56
CA GLY A 11 -18.07 -29.68 -14.49
C GLY A 11 -18.68 -28.37 -13.98
N ARG A 12 -18.75 -28.09 -12.67
CA ARG A 12 -19.43 -26.87 -12.16
C ARG A 12 -18.62 -25.95 -11.25
N GLY A 13 -17.34 -26.22 -11.06
CA GLY A 13 -16.42 -25.24 -10.48
C GLY A 13 -15.42 -24.83 -11.54
N ARG A 14 -15.52 -23.62 -12.08
CA ARG A 14 -14.37 -22.98 -12.71
C ARG A 14 -13.38 -22.76 -11.56
N ILE A 15 -12.51 -23.76 -11.33
CA ILE A 15 -11.67 -23.88 -10.14
C ILE A 15 -10.82 -22.62 -10.05
N ARG A 16 -11.14 -21.71 -9.12
CA ARG A 16 -10.12 -20.83 -8.55
C ARG A 16 -9.00 -21.76 -8.13
N SER A 17 -7.80 -21.58 -8.69
CA SER A 17 -6.63 -22.38 -8.36
C SER A 17 -6.57 -22.60 -6.85
N SER A 18 -6.72 -23.85 -6.42
CA SER A 18 -6.70 -24.17 -5.00
C SER A 18 -5.32 -23.80 -4.45
N ARG A 19 -5.29 -23.15 -3.28
CA ARG A 19 -4.03 -22.77 -2.63
C ARG A 19 -3.31 -24.07 -2.25
N SER A 20 -2.15 -24.32 -2.86
CA SER A 20 -1.42 -25.61 -2.76
C SER A 20 0.02 -25.48 -2.27
N ARG A 21 0.47 -24.26 -1.97
CA ARG A 21 1.84 -23.96 -1.52
C ARG A 21 1.81 -23.34 -0.13
N SER A 22 2.79 -23.69 0.69
CA SER A 22 3.04 -23.09 2.01
C SER A 22 4.31 -22.25 1.99
N LEU A 23 4.29 -21.15 2.74
CA LEU A 23 5.45 -20.36 3.11
C LEU A 23 5.50 -20.34 4.64
N GLY A 24 6.68 -20.53 5.22
CA GLY A 24 6.86 -20.60 6.66
C GLY A 24 8.19 -20.02 7.10
N THR A 25 8.21 -19.45 8.30
CA THR A 25 9.41 -19.00 9.01
C THR A 25 9.27 -19.35 10.48
N LYS A 26 10.39 -19.46 11.20
CA LYS A 26 10.36 -19.62 12.65
C LYS A 26 10.08 -18.26 13.28
N ILE A 27 9.20 -18.26 14.27
CA ILE A 27 8.88 -17.10 15.10
C ILE A 27 9.01 -17.51 16.57
N THR A 28 9.28 -16.52 17.41
CA THR A 28 9.26 -16.65 18.86
C THR A 28 7.82 -16.72 19.37
N LEU A 29 7.66 -17.16 20.61
CA LEU A 29 6.36 -17.19 21.28
C LEU A 29 5.73 -15.80 21.41
N ASN A 30 6.54 -14.75 21.55
CA ASN A 30 6.03 -13.38 21.65
C ASN A 30 5.49 -12.89 20.30
N GLU A 31 6.23 -13.12 19.20
CA GLU A 31 5.78 -12.80 17.85
C GLU A 31 4.51 -13.58 17.47
N GLU A 32 4.39 -14.84 17.88
CA GLU A 32 3.17 -15.64 17.68
C GLU A 32 1.95 -14.97 18.35
N ARG A 33 2.08 -14.55 19.61
CA ARG A 33 0.99 -13.87 20.33
C ARG A 33 0.58 -12.57 19.66
N GLU A 34 1.55 -11.77 19.22
CA GLU A 34 1.28 -10.51 18.50
C GLU A 34 0.47 -10.76 17.22
N ILE A 35 0.86 -11.78 16.44
CA ILE A 35 0.16 -12.19 15.21
C ILE A 35 -1.25 -12.67 15.51
N VAL A 36 -1.45 -13.50 16.55
CA VAL A 36 -2.77 -14.01 16.93
C VAL A 36 -3.69 -12.88 17.36
N ILE A 37 -3.22 -11.97 18.21
CA ILE A 37 -4.01 -10.81 18.66
C ILE A 37 -4.41 -9.93 17.46
N ALA A 38 -3.49 -9.70 16.51
CA ALA A 38 -3.79 -8.93 15.31
C ALA A 38 -4.84 -9.63 14.42
N ALA A 39 -4.75 -10.95 14.26
CA ALA A 39 -5.70 -11.73 13.49
C ALA A 39 -7.10 -11.75 14.14
N GLU A 40 -7.17 -11.90 15.46
CA GLU A 40 -8.43 -11.90 16.23
C GLU A 40 -9.16 -10.55 16.12
N ARG A 41 -8.42 -9.43 16.14
CA ARG A 41 -8.99 -8.08 15.91
C ARG A 41 -9.68 -7.93 14.55
N GLU A 42 -9.25 -8.71 13.56
CA GLU A 42 -9.86 -8.75 12.22
C GLU A 42 -10.83 -9.92 12.03
N GLY A 43 -11.09 -10.74 13.06
CA GLY A 43 -11.95 -11.92 12.97
C GLY A 43 -11.39 -13.03 12.06
N LYS A 44 -10.07 -13.11 11.89
CA LYS A 44 -9.38 -14.04 10.99
C LYS A 44 -8.56 -15.06 11.76
N SER A 45 -8.28 -16.19 11.12
CA SER A 45 -7.22 -17.09 11.59
C SER A 45 -5.83 -16.45 11.38
N ALA A 46 -4.85 -16.80 12.22
CA ALA A 46 -3.48 -16.30 12.10
C ALA A 46 -2.90 -16.52 10.70
N SER A 47 -3.12 -17.70 10.10
CA SER A 47 -2.65 -18.04 8.75
C SER A 47 -3.33 -17.22 7.65
N GLU A 48 -4.62 -16.92 7.81
CA GLU A 48 -5.35 -16.09 6.85
C GLU A 48 -4.90 -14.63 6.92
N TRP A 49 -4.77 -14.10 8.14
CA TRP A 49 -4.28 -12.76 8.39
C TRP A 49 -2.85 -12.59 7.87
N ALA A 50 -1.94 -13.51 8.21
CA ALA A 50 -0.55 -13.48 7.74
C ALA A 50 -0.47 -13.50 6.21
N ARG A 51 -1.29 -14.32 5.54
CA ARG A 51 -1.36 -14.34 4.08
C ARG A 51 -1.79 -12.99 3.50
N ASP A 52 -2.80 -12.36 4.08
CA ASP A 52 -3.30 -11.07 3.60
C ASP A 52 -2.26 -9.96 3.78
N VAL A 53 -1.60 -9.91 4.94
CA VAL A 53 -0.50 -8.97 5.22
C VAL A 53 0.66 -9.19 4.25
N LEU A 54 1.17 -10.41 4.12
CA LEU A 54 2.30 -10.71 3.22
C LEU A 54 1.98 -10.38 1.76
N LEU A 55 0.76 -10.68 1.29
CA LEU A 55 0.36 -10.33 -0.06
C LEU A 55 0.14 -8.83 -0.24
N ARG A 56 -0.33 -8.10 0.78
CA ARG A 56 -0.43 -6.65 0.75
C ARG A 56 0.96 -6.03 0.63
N GLU A 57 1.89 -6.45 1.48
CA GLU A 57 3.26 -5.93 1.46
C GLU A 57 3.99 -6.31 0.17
N ALA A 58 3.84 -7.54 -0.32
CA ALA A 58 4.43 -7.96 -1.60
C ALA A 58 3.88 -7.21 -2.83
N ARG A 59 2.66 -6.68 -2.73
CA ARG A 59 2.02 -5.86 -3.78
C ARG A 59 2.25 -4.37 -3.57
N SER A 60 2.64 -3.96 -2.37
CA SER A 60 2.86 -2.57 -2.02
C SER A 60 4.03 -2.04 -2.82
N THR A 61 3.78 -1.01 -3.64
CA THR A 61 4.86 -0.17 -4.13
C THR A 61 5.34 0.64 -2.95
N ARG A 62 6.65 0.68 -2.71
CA ARG A 62 7.31 1.33 -1.55
C ARG A 62 6.68 2.68 -1.16
N ALA A 63 6.15 3.45 -2.11
CA ALA A 63 5.27 4.60 -1.86
C ALA A 63 3.80 4.17 -1.92
N ASP A 64 3.13 3.99 -0.77
CA ASP A 64 1.68 3.82 -0.75
C ASP A 64 1.01 5.05 -1.42
N ALA A 65 -0.11 4.83 -2.10
CA ALA A 65 -0.87 5.87 -2.77
C ALA A 65 -1.27 6.98 -1.77
N LEU A 66 -1.65 6.61 -0.55
CA LEU A 66 -1.97 7.57 0.51
C LEU A 66 -0.77 8.46 0.85
N PHE A 67 0.41 7.86 1.05
CA PHE A 67 1.62 8.61 1.33
C PHE A 67 1.96 9.58 0.16
N THR A 68 1.79 9.11 -1.07
CA THR A 68 1.99 9.92 -2.26
C THR A 68 1.06 11.14 -2.30
N GLU A 69 -0.22 10.99 -1.97
CA GLU A 69 -1.17 12.12 -1.93
C GLU A 69 -0.89 13.09 -0.76
N ILE A 70 -0.41 12.60 0.38
CA ILE A 70 0.02 13.45 1.50
C ILE A 70 1.20 14.33 1.09
N VAL A 71 2.23 13.74 0.46
CA VAL A 71 3.38 14.49 -0.06
C VAL A 71 2.95 15.47 -1.15
N ALA A 72 2.04 15.07 -2.04
CA ALA A 72 1.47 15.96 -3.06
C ALA A 72 0.76 17.17 -2.44
N THR A 73 -0.01 16.95 -1.38
CA THR A 73 -0.72 18.03 -0.65
C THR A 73 0.26 18.97 0.02
N ARG A 74 1.28 18.46 0.72
CA ARG A 74 2.37 19.29 1.28
C ARG A 74 3.05 20.12 0.19
N MET A 75 3.33 19.52 -0.96
CA MET A 75 3.99 20.21 -2.08
C MET A 75 3.10 21.31 -2.67
N LEU A 76 1.81 21.04 -2.89
CA LEU A 76 0.83 22.03 -3.34
C LEU A 76 0.74 23.20 -2.35
N LEU A 77 0.63 22.91 -1.05
CA LEU A 77 0.58 23.92 -0.01
C LEU A 77 1.84 24.79 -0.01
N ASN A 78 3.04 24.20 -0.08
CA ASN A 78 4.28 24.97 -0.13
C ASN A 78 4.35 25.91 -1.36
N LEU A 79 3.92 25.43 -2.53
CA LEU A 79 3.94 26.22 -3.76
C LEU A 79 2.92 27.37 -3.76
N VAL A 80 1.78 27.19 -3.08
CA VAL A 80 0.72 28.22 -3.01
C VAL A 80 0.95 29.19 -1.84
N LEU A 81 1.37 28.69 -0.68
CA LEU A 81 1.57 29.51 0.51
C LEU A 81 2.79 30.41 0.39
N LYS A 82 3.84 30.02 -0.35
CA LYS A 82 5.03 30.86 -0.55
C LYS A 82 4.68 32.23 -1.17
N PRO A 83 3.98 32.30 -2.32
CA PRO A 83 3.52 33.57 -2.88
C PRO A 83 2.63 34.38 -1.95
N LEU A 84 1.73 33.72 -1.20
CA LEU A 84 0.84 34.40 -0.26
C LEU A 84 1.63 35.03 0.90
N ALA A 85 2.61 34.30 1.45
CA ALA A 85 3.47 34.79 2.52
C ALA A 85 4.38 35.95 2.08
N THR A 86 4.74 36.01 0.79
CA THR A 86 5.53 37.12 0.21
C THR A 86 4.68 38.28 -0.30
N GLY A 87 3.37 38.27 -0.08
CA GLY A 87 2.45 39.35 -0.49
C GLY A 87 2.18 39.40 -2.00
N THR A 88 2.53 38.36 -2.74
CA THR A 88 2.26 38.23 -4.18
C THR A 88 0.90 37.59 -4.43
N VAL A 89 0.08 38.23 -5.26
CA VAL A 89 -1.21 37.69 -5.69
C VAL A 89 -0.99 36.69 -6.82
N MET A 90 -1.35 35.43 -6.58
CA MET A 90 -1.25 34.36 -7.57
C MET A 90 -2.34 34.51 -8.64
N LYS A 91 -1.95 34.42 -9.91
CA LYS A 91 -2.88 34.42 -11.05
C LYS A 91 -3.49 33.01 -11.26
N PRO A 92 -4.69 32.91 -11.87
CA PRO A 92 -5.32 31.62 -12.15
C PRO A 92 -4.46 30.66 -12.99
N GLU A 93 -3.69 31.20 -13.94
CA GLU A 93 -2.81 30.42 -14.82
C GLU A 93 -1.63 29.82 -14.04
N GLU A 94 -1.09 30.58 -13.09
CA GLU A 94 0.00 30.15 -12.21
C GLU A 94 -0.47 29.02 -11.29
N PHE A 95 -1.66 29.16 -10.70
CA PHE A 95 -2.27 28.10 -9.89
C PHE A 95 -2.49 26.81 -10.69
N THR A 96 -2.95 26.93 -11.94
CA THR A 96 -3.11 25.78 -12.84
C THR A 96 -1.77 25.11 -13.16
N GLY A 97 -0.71 25.91 -13.36
CA GLY A 97 0.66 25.42 -13.53
C GLY A 97 1.17 24.64 -12.31
N VAL A 98 0.87 25.11 -11.10
CA VAL A 98 1.18 24.41 -9.85
C VAL A 98 0.47 23.05 -9.81
N LEU A 99 -0.83 22.99 -10.11
CA LEU A 99 -1.58 21.72 -10.13
C LEU A 99 -1.00 20.72 -11.14
N SER A 100 -0.60 21.19 -12.33
CA SER A 100 0.04 20.36 -13.34
C SER A 100 1.37 19.79 -12.83
N THR A 101 2.21 20.64 -12.25
CA THR A 101 3.51 20.26 -11.67
C THR A 101 3.34 19.21 -10.57
N VAL A 102 2.36 19.40 -9.68
CA VAL A 102 2.07 18.44 -8.60
C VAL A 102 1.63 17.10 -9.17
N ARG A 103 0.75 17.09 -10.17
CA ARG A 103 0.29 15.84 -10.80
C ARG A 103 1.41 15.03 -11.43
N THR A 104 2.37 15.68 -12.08
CA THR A 104 3.47 14.99 -12.78
C THR A 104 4.59 14.53 -11.85
N THR A 105 4.87 15.27 -10.79
CA THR A 105 6.06 15.04 -9.94
C THR A 105 5.78 14.34 -8.62
N LYS A 106 4.51 14.27 -8.16
CA LYS A 106 4.17 13.75 -6.81
C LYS A 106 4.74 12.37 -6.47
N ARG A 107 4.83 11.45 -7.43
CA ARG A 107 5.36 10.10 -7.21
C ARG A 107 6.86 10.11 -6.92
N GLN A 108 7.62 10.93 -7.65
CA GLN A 108 9.05 11.09 -7.41
C GLN A 108 9.27 11.75 -6.06
N ALA A 109 8.57 12.87 -5.79
CA ALA A 109 8.65 13.56 -4.51
C ALA A 109 8.33 12.65 -3.32
N ALA A 110 7.33 11.76 -3.45
CA ALA A 110 7.00 10.79 -2.42
C ALA A 110 8.12 9.76 -2.20
N THR A 111 8.75 9.31 -3.28
CA THR A 111 9.90 8.39 -3.19
C THR A 111 11.07 9.04 -2.47
N ASP A 112 11.42 10.28 -2.84
CA ASP A 112 12.52 11.04 -2.24
C ASP A 112 12.31 11.27 -0.74
N VAL A 113 11.08 11.61 -0.33
CA VAL A 113 10.75 11.84 1.09
C VAL A 113 10.89 10.55 1.90
N MET A 114 10.50 9.39 1.37
CA MET A 114 10.70 8.13 2.10
C MET A 114 12.17 7.76 2.24
N GLU A 115 12.99 8.01 1.23
CA GLU A 115 14.44 7.78 1.31
C GLU A 115 15.08 8.65 2.40
N GLN A 116 14.63 9.89 2.54
CA GLN A 116 15.06 10.79 3.61
C GLN A 116 14.72 10.24 5.00
N TYR A 117 13.49 9.75 5.22
CA TYR A 117 13.10 9.14 6.50
C TYR A 117 13.86 7.85 6.78
N ALA A 118 14.02 6.98 5.78
CA ALA A 118 14.79 5.75 5.94
C ALA A 118 16.27 6.02 6.32
N THR A 119 16.85 7.08 5.76
CA THR A 119 18.23 7.50 6.08
C THR A 119 18.32 8.16 7.47
N ALA A 120 17.28 8.88 7.91
CA ALA A 120 17.22 9.47 9.25
C ALA A 120 17.13 8.41 10.34
N GLU A 121 16.26 7.40 10.18
CA GLU A 121 16.12 6.28 11.12
C GLU A 121 17.40 5.45 11.28
N GLN A 122 18.25 5.39 10.25
CA GLN A 122 19.55 4.71 10.32
C GLN A 122 20.62 5.49 11.09
N LYS A 123 20.49 6.82 11.20
CA LYS A 123 21.43 7.66 11.97
C LYS A 123 21.10 7.71 13.46
N GLU A 124 19.87 7.39 13.82
CA GLU A 124 19.38 7.40 15.21
C GLU A 124 19.50 6.03 15.91
N ARG A 125 20.03 5.01 15.22
CA ARG A 125 20.34 3.67 15.76
C ARG A 125 21.84 3.45 15.86
#